data_AF-A0A831Y3V0-F1
#
_entry.id   AF-A0A831Y3V0-F1
#
_cell.length_a   1.000
_cell.length_b   1.000
_cell.length_c   1.000
_cell.angle_alpha   90.00
_cell.angle_beta   90.00
_cell.angle_gamma   90.00
#
_symmetry.space_group_name_H-M   'P 1'
#
loop_
_entity.id
_entity.type
_entity.pdbx_description
1 polymer ?
#
loop_
_entity_poly.entity_id
_entity_poly.type
_entity_poly.pdbx_seq_one_letter_code
_entity_poly.pdbx_strand_id
1 'polypeptide(L)' 'MNVLAVSTPRRPAWRWRIVDYGGATVEESSTGFATIALAVAEGTRRLRERVDRGLVDPPPGPGPAAWRPRRADARRHDRG' A
#
# COMPACT_ATOMS: atom_id res chain seq x y z
N MET A 1 -0.46 -2.62 4.61
CA MET A 1 -1.19 -1.35 4.51
C MET A 1 -2.64 -1.56 4.92
N ASN A 2 -3.25 -0.58 5.56
CA ASN A 2 -4.65 -0.63 5.98
C ASN A 2 -5.35 0.71 5.74
N VAL A 3 -6.68 0.70 5.70
CA VAL A 3 -7.52 1.90 5.62
C VAL A 3 -8.21 2.11 6.96
N LEU A 4 -8.07 3.31 7.51
CA LEU A 4 -8.74 3.73 8.74
C LEU A 4 -9.70 4.87 8.44
N ALA A 5 -10.88 4.85 9.03
CA ALA A 5 -11.77 6.01 9.07
C ALA A 5 -11.56 6.78 10.37
N VAL A 6 -11.36 8.09 10.25
CA VAL A 6 -11.12 8.99 11.37
C VAL A 6 -12.05 10.19 11.28
N SER A 7 -12.61 10.57 12.41
CA SER A 7 -13.32 11.82 12.63
C SER A 7 -12.81 12.43 13.92
N THR A 8 -12.69 13.76 13.96
CA THR A 8 -12.18 14.48 15.13
C THR A 8 -13.17 15.57 15.52
N PRO A 9 -13.23 16.00 16.80
CA PRO A 9 -14.14 17.09 17.20
C PRO A 9 -13.93 18.38 16.38
N ARG A 10 -12.69 18.68 15.99
CA ARG A 10 -12.37 19.87 15.17
C ARG A 10 -12.75 19.72 13.70
N ARG A 11 -12.89 18.48 13.22
CA ARG A 11 -13.28 18.16 11.85
C ARG A 11 -14.22 16.95 11.88
N PRO A 12 -15.52 17.16 12.13
CA PRO A 12 -16.46 16.08 12.43
C PRO A 12 -16.80 15.20 11.22
N ALA A 13 -16.54 15.67 10.00
CA ALA A 13 -16.66 14.86 8.80
C ALA A 13 -15.61 13.73 8.78
N TRP A 14 -16.05 12.52 8.40
CA TRP A 14 -15.20 11.34 8.30
C TRP A 14 -14.15 11.51 7.21
N ARG A 15 -12.92 11.08 7.47
CA ARG A 15 -11.84 11.01 6.49
C ARG A 15 -11.24 9.64 6.52
N TRP A 16 -10.77 9.15 5.39
CA TRP A 16 -9.95 7.94 5.39
C TRP A 16 -8.48 8.31 5.50
N ARG A 17 -7.71 7.40 6.10
CA ARG A 17 -6.26 7.39 6.12
C ARG A 17 -5.78 6.03 5.66
N ILE A 18 -4.85 6.01 4.72
CA ILE A 18 -4.09 4.81 4.42
C ILE A 18 -2.87 4.83 5.33
N VAL A 19 -2.67 3.74 6.06
CA VAL A 19 -1.51 3.54 6.92
C VAL A 19 -0.64 2.41 6.40
N ASP A 20 0.67 2.56 6.56
CA ASP A 20 1.63 1.49 6.30
C ASP A 20 1.57 0.40 7.39
N TYR A 21 2.47 -0.58 7.29
CA TYR A 21 2.56 -1.65 8.28
C TYR A 21 3.17 -1.20 9.63
N GLY A 22 3.87 -0.06 9.65
CA GLY A 22 4.38 0.58 10.87
C GLY A 22 3.38 1.52 11.54
N GLY A 23 2.19 1.70 10.96
CA GLY A 23 1.16 2.62 11.43
C GLY A 23 1.36 4.07 10.98
N ALA A 24 2.37 4.36 10.14
CA ALA A 24 2.54 5.70 9.59
C ALA A 24 1.45 5.99 8.55
N THR A 25 0.89 7.20 8.59
CA THR A 25 -0.08 7.62 7.57
C THR A 25 0.64 7.96 6.27
N VAL A 26 0.37 7.20 5.22
CA VAL A 26 0.97 7.40 3.89
C VAL A 26 0.11 8.25 2.97
N GLU A 27 -1.20 8.34 3.25
CA GLU A 27 -2.14 9.20 2.54
C GLU A 27 -3.39 9.47 3.40
N GLU A 28 -3.97 10.66 3.28
CA GLU A 28 -5.20 11.05 3.94
C GLU A 28 -6.15 11.71 2.94
N SER A 29 -7.46 11.49 3.11
CA SER A 29 -8.47 12.17 2.32
C SER A 29 -8.54 13.66 2.63
N SER A 30 -8.45 14.51 1.60
CA SER A 30 -8.72 15.95 1.74
C SER A 30 -10.22 16.23 1.94
N THR A 31 -11.06 15.41 1.30
CA THR A 31 -12.53 15.48 1.39
C THR A 31 -13.06 14.77 2.63
N GLY A 32 -14.13 15.33 3.21
CA GLY A 32 -14.88 14.71 4.30
C GLY A 32 -16.11 13.94 3.80
N PHE A 33 -16.44 12.86 4.48
CA PHE A 33 -17.56 11.97 4.17
C PHE A 33 -18.57 11.98 5.31
N ALA A 34 -19.85 11.77 4.98
CA ALA A 34 -20.94 11.77 5.94
C ALA A 34 -20.92 10.54 6.88
N THR A 35 -20.40 9.41 6.40
CA THR A 35 -20.39 8.15 7.15
C THR A 35 -19.03 7.46 7.11
N ILE A 36 -18.76 6.64 8.12
CA ILE A 36 -17.59 5.74 8.15
C ILE A 36 -17.55 4.88 6.89
N ALA A 37 -18.69 4.29 6.49
CA ALA A 37 -18.76 3.38 5.36
C ALA A 37 -18.33 4.04 4.05
N LEU A 38 -18.75 5.29 3.81
CA LEU A 38 -18.34 6.05 2.62
C LEU A 38 -16.84 6.37 2.64
N ALA A 39 -16.30 6.77 3.81
CA ALA A 39 -14.87 7.02 3.96
C ALA A 39 -14.05 5.74 3.70
N VAL A 40 -14.43 4.61 4.31
CA VAL A 40 -13.72 3.33 4.14
C VAL A 40 -13.82 2.83 2.70
N ALA A 41 -14.98 2.94 2.06
CA ALA A 41 -15.18 2.51 0.67
C ALA A 41 -14.28 3.29 -0.29
N GLU A 42 -14.22 4.62 -0.13
CA GLU A 42 -13.31 5.45 -0.92
C GLU A 42 -11.85 5.08 -0.61
N GLY A 43 -11.44 5.09 0.65
CA GLY A 43 -10.05 4.79 1.02
C GLY A 43 -9.59 3.40 0.56
N THR A 44 -10.50 2.43 0.52
CA THR A 44 -10.23 1.08 -0.02
C THR A 44 -10.01 1.12 -1.53
N ARG A 45 -10.83 1.89 -2.26
CA ARG A 45 -10.65 2.14 -3.69
C ARG A 45 -9.29 2.77 -3.95
N ARG A 46 -8.92 3.78 -3.16
CA ARG A 46 -7.63 4.48 -3.27
C ARG A 46 -6.43 3.59 -2.93
N LEU A 47 -6.55 2.73 -1.92
CA LEU A 47 -5.52 1.74 -1.59
C LEU A 47 -5.30 0.75 -2.73
N ARG A 48 -6.36 0.26 -3.39
CA ARG A 48 -6.24 -0.62 -4.56
C ARG A 48 -5.48 0.05 -5.70
N GLU A 49 -5.81 1.30 -6.04
CA GLU A 49 -5.08 2.05 -7.06
C GLU A 49 -3.58 2.20 -6.75
N ARG A 50 -3.21 2.35 -5.47
CA ARG A 50 -1.80 2.36 -5.06
C ARG A 50 -1.13 1.02 -5.27
N VAL A 51 -1.79 -0.07 -4.86
CA VAL A 51 -1.31 -1.44 -5.07
C VAL A 51 -1.07 -1.69 -6.56
N ASP A 52 -2.04 -1.32 -7.40
CA ASP A 52 -1.95 -1.50 -8.86
C ASP A 52 -0.78 -0.71 -9.48
N ARG A 53 -0.41 0.42 -8.88
CA ARG A 53 0.74 1.25 -9.29
C ARG A 53 2.07 0.85 -8.64
N GLY A 54 2.08 -0.16 -7.76
CA GLY A 54 3.26 -0.56 -7.00
C GLY A 54 3.71 0.44 -5.93
N LEU A 55 2.82 1.35 -5.47
CA LEU A 55 3.09 2.40 -4.48
C LEU A 55 2.78 1.94 -3.04
N VAL A 56 3.17 0.71 -2.72
CA VAL A 56 2.94 0.07 -1.42
C VAL A 56 4.30 -0.27 -0.85
N ASP A 57 4.57 0.20 0.37
CA ASP A 57 5.77 -0.18 1.09
C ASP A 57 5.82 -1.70 1.25
N PRO A 58 6.98 -2.34 0.95
CA PRO A 58 7.12 -3.76 1.14
C PRO A 58 6.85 -4.10 2.62
N PRO A 59 6.20 -5.24 2.89
CA PRO A 59 5.99 -5.67 4.27
C PRO A 59 7.34 -5.77 5.00
N PRO A 60 7.40 -5.44 6.30
CA PRO A 60 8.62 -5.56 7.08
C PRO A 60 9.09 -7.03 7.08
N GLY A 61 10.18 -7.27 6.36
CA GLY A 61 10.87 -8.54 6.19
C GLY A 61 12.25 -8.26 5.61
N PRO A 62 13.18 -9.24 5.56
CA PRO A 62 14.47 -9.02 4.90
C PRO A 62 14.21 -8.58 3.46
N GLY A 63 14.76 -7.42 3.08
CA GLY A 63 14.37 -6.64 1.90
C GLY A 63 14.50 -7.33 0.52
N PRO A 64 14.35 -6.58 -0.59
CA PRO A 64 14.10 -7.11 -1.95
C PRO A 64 15.27 -7.86 -2.63
N ALA A 65 16.21 -8.45 -1.88
CA ALA A 65 17.31 -9.25 -2.41
C ALA A 65 16.90 -10.67 -2.89
N ALA A 66 15.67 -11.12 -2.62
CA ALA A 66 15.25 -12.50 -2.93
C ALA A 66 14.67 -12.70 -4.33
N TRP A 67 14.23 -11.64 -5.02
CA TRP A 67 13.75 -11.76 -6.40
C TRP A 67 14.91 -11.58 -7.39
N ARG A 68 15.91 -12.47 -7.30
CA ARG A 68 16.77 -12.72 -8.45
C ARG A 68 16.07 -13.77 -9.31
N PRO A 69 15.55 -13.45 -10.51
CA PRO A 69 15.28 -14.50 -11.47
C PRO A 69 16.61 -15.21 -11.66
N ARG A 70 16.63 -16.52 -11.39
CA ARG A 70 17.77 -17.37 -11.75
C ARG A 70 18.00 -17.14 -13.24
N ARG A 71 18.99 -16.33 -13.59
CA ARG A 71 19.56 -16.35 -14.93
C ARG A 71 20.06 -17.78 -15.06
N ALA A 72 19.42 -18.55 -15.93
CA ALA A 72 19.98 -19.78 -16.42
C ALA A 72 21.25 -19.41 -17.18
N ASP A 73 22.36 -19.25 -16.45
CA ASP A 73 23.68 -19.38 -17.01
C ASP A 73 23.84 -20.87 -17.38
N ALA A 74 23.41 -21.18 -18.58
CA ALA A 74 23.86 -22.35 -19.32
C ALA A 74 24.49 -21.85 -20.63
N ARG A 75 25.57 -21.07 -20.51
CA ARG A 75 26.57 -20.93 -21.57
C ARG A 75 27.94 -21.34 -21.06
N ARG A 76 28.21 -22.64 -21.13
CA ARG A 76 29.40 -23.29 -21.71
C ARG A 76 29.54 -24.69 -21.12
N HIS A 77 29.47 -25.71 -21.96
CA HIS A 77 30.63 -26.55 -22.19
C HIS A 77 30.63 -26.97 -23.65
N ASP A 78 31.48 -26.26 -24.39
CA ASP A 78 32.12 -26.72 -25.62
C ASP A 78 33.24 -27.69 -25.20
N ARG A 79 33.26 -28.89 -25.81
CA ARG A 79 34.42 -29.76 -26.13
C ARG A 79 34.00 -31.23 -26.24
N GLY A 80 34.34 -31.86 -27.37
CA GLY A 80 34.42 -33.31 -27.53
C GLY A 80 33.95 -33.78 -28.88
#